data_AF-A0A9D4Q0A2-F1
#
_entry.id   AF-A0A9D4Q0A2-F1
#
_cell.length_a   1.000
_cell.length_b   1.000
_cell.length_c   1.000
_cell.angle_alpha   90.00
_cell.angle_beta   90.00
_cell.angle_gamma   90.00
#
_symmetry.space_group_name_H-M   'P 1'
#
loop_
_entity.id
_entity.type
_entity.pdbx_description
1 polymer ?
#
loop_
_entity_poly.entity_id
_entity_poly.type
_entity_poly.pdbx_seq_one_letter_code
_entity_poly.pdbx_strand_id
1 'polypeptide(L)'
;MNLSAFSNENFDSKEWINHAFQAPEAQENKEAYASEVAFKLQLFIQEMNSALEETAQQVQQNLPRVLREVETMQQEAALLKLQMAAVQKDIAKVEQDSSTSMRTLLELDTIKLRMLDANKALREADNWTTLSADVDQVFQSGDMQAITERLVGLQASLEILVDVPDYEQRLQKLESLKNQLEAMLSPLLVQAFTTQSIEAAKSYVRIFSDMRRMPQLLKYYHNCHRNKLVDAWRKIVDSEADDTFLEWLNNFYDVLIASWHSQVTWCSQVFPDPPAVFILSDVVVDAITNLDPSLQFCLEAAMKQQKSSTVYLTEILELKSSSKLDELDSWTMFQYALKCMQTAGEISIQLAAFDKSITANIKTALKQLHIQKSTFDGSDEATEDKKGNILNDHSTLLLPSVMQRSLRDFATQVHLEDFVAFPESMRAIAKLCTEFTKFTFDTVFAEVQRHFSSVPSLKVWSLENPDGVLTTDLPAFSISPMEYITQIGQYLLTIPQHIEPFIVEENEALSTALKHSSLPHVIEGISTDHVADYLLGCVAQATMYTYIDTVMQIEKLTRQASAQLATDISYLCNVLDDLGLPPLESLQHLVALLKCPPEKFAATAVGKPNQLVQTVRMMRGIR
;
A
#
# COMPACT_ATOMS: atom_id res chain seq x y z
N MET A 1 41.41 52.93 70.37
CA MET A 1 41.50 51.67 71.15
C MET A 1 40.37 50.77 70.65
N ASN A 2 40.65 49.58 70.11
CA ASN A 2 39.58 48.66 69.66
C ASN A 2 38.94 47.99 70.88
N LEU A 3 37.70 48.39 71.19
CA LEU A 3 36.96 48.02 72.42
C LEU A 3 36.42 46.58 72.43
N SER A 4 36.31 45.94 71.27
CA SER A 4 35.88 44.54 71.16
C SER A 4 36.88 43.53 71.74
N ALA A 5 38.15 43.93 71.93
CA ALA A 5 39.17 43.07 72.52
C ALA A 5 38.92 42.80 74.01
N PHE A 6 38.39 43.77 74.76
CA PHE A 6 38.06 43.62 76.19
C PHE A 6 36.84 42.74 76.45
N SER A 7 36.00 42.56 75.44
CA SER A 7 34.79 41.72 75.50
C SER A 7 35.07 40.24 75.22
N ASN A 8 36.32 39.90 74.88
CA ASN A 8 36.71 38.57 74.44
C ASN A 8 37.17 37.73 75.64
N GLU A 9 36.66 36.50 75.81
CA GLU A 9 36.90 35.68 77.02
C GLU A 9 38.37 35.31 77.25
N ASN A 10 39.20 35.31 76.20
CA ASN A 10 40.64 35.01 76.25
C ASN A 10 41.54 36.26 76.26
N PHE A 11 41.03 37.41 76.70
CA PHE A 11 41.80 38.66 76.71
C PHE A 11 43.00 38.59 77.68
N ASP A 12 44.23 38.59 77.15
CA ASP A 12 45.45 38.73 77.96
C ASP A 12 45.83 40.21 78.11
N SER A 13 45.63 40.72 79.32
CA SER A 13 45.98 42.09 79.68
C SER A 13 47.47 42.39 79.52
N LYS A 14 48.36 41.40 79.69
CA LYS A 14 49.81 41.58 79.55
C LYS A 14 50.24 41.69 78.09
N GLU A 15 49.74 40.81 77.21
CA GLU A 15 50.00 40.92 75.77
C GLU A 15 49.45 42.22 75.21
N TRP A 16 48.25 42.62 75.63
CA TRP A 16 47.64 43.88 75.19
C TRP A 16 48.43 45.11 75.64
N ILE A 17 48.87 45.17 76.90
CA ILE A 17 49.75 46.25 77.38
C ILE A 17 51.07 46.24 76.59
N ASN A 18 51.70 45.07 76.42
CA ASN A 18 52.97 44.97 75.71
C ASN A 18 52.84 45.44 74.24
N HIS A 19 51.74 45.11 73.56
CA HIS A 19 51.46 45.59 72.20
C HIS A 19 51.14 47.09 72.16
N ALA A 20 50.39 47.61 73.15
CA ALA A 20 50.10 49.04 73.24
C ALA A 20 51.37 49.88 73.45
N PHE A 21 52.35 49.37 74.20
CA PHE A 21 53.64 50.03 74.43
C PHE A 21 54.69 49.81 73.33
N GLN A 22 54.38 49.03 72.29
CA GLN A 22 55.21 48.96 71.08
C GLN A 22 54.93 50.12 70.10
N ALA A 23 53.89 50.92 70.33
CA ALA A 23 53.61 52.11 69.54
C ALA A 23 54.77 53.13 69.63
N PRO A 24 55.11 53.82 68.54
CA PRO A 24 56.27 54.73 68.51
C PRO A 24 56.18 55.83 69.58
N GLU A 25 54.98 56.31 69.86
CA GLU A 25 54.66 57.32 70.89
C GLU A 25 54.98 56.84 72.32
N ALA A 26 54.84 55.53 72.57
CA ALA A 26 55.16 54.93 73.86
C ALA A 26 56.67 54.73 74.07
N GLN A 27 57.46 54.63 72.99
CA GLN A 27 58.92 54.48 73.10
C GLN A 27 59.62 55.80 73.42
N GLU A 28 59.07 56.94 73.00
CA GLU A 28 59.59 58.27 73.35
C GLU A 28 59.39 58.61 74.83
N ASN A 29 58.18 58.38 75.37
CA ASN A 29 57.89 58.61 76.78
C ASN A 29 56.81 57.66 77.32
N LYS A 30 57.27 56.55 77.92
CA LYS A 30 56.41 55.49 78.46
C LYS A 30 55.44 55.96 79.52
N GLU A 31 55.85 56.90 80.38
CA GLU A 31 55.08 57.30 81.56
C GLU A 31 53.89 58.20 81.18
N ALA A 32 54.10 59.09 80.21
CA ALA A 32 53.05 59.94 79.67
C ALA A 32 51.99 59.12 78.92
N TYR A 33 52.42 58.17 78.08
CA TYR A 33 51.51 57.29 77.35
C TYR A 33 50.71 56.35 78.27
N ALA A 34 51.35 55.81 79.32
CA ALA A 34 50.68 54.99 80.34
C ALA A 34 49.54 55.76 81.02
N SER A 35 49.80 57.01 81.40
CA SER A 35 48.84 57.88 82.09
C SER A 35 47.66 58.24 81.17
N GLU A 36 47.92 58.49 79.89
CA GLU A 36 46.87 58.75 78.90
C GLU A 36 45.97 57.54 78.65
N VAL A 37 46.57 56.34 78.51
CA VAL A 37 45.83 55.08 78.36
C VAL A 37 44.99 54.77 79.61
N ALA A 38 45.55 54.94 80.80
CA ALA A 38 44.84 54.74 82.06
C ALA A 38 43.66 55.72 82.20
N PHE A 39 43.87 56.99 81.85
CA PHE A 39 42.80 57.99 81.87
C PHE A 39 41.67 57.65 80.89
N LYS A 40 42.00 57.22 79.67
CA LYS A 40 40.99 56.76 78.69
C LYS A 40 40.21 55.55 79.20
N LEU A 41 40.87 54.55 79.79
CA LEU A 41 40.22 53.39 80.39
C LEU A 41 39.30 53.79 81.56
N GLN A 42 39.73 54.72 82.42
CA GLN A 42 38.92 55.25 83.51
C GLN A 42 37.63 55.90 83.00
N LEU A 43 37.74 56.73 81.95
CA LEU A 43 36.60 57.37 81.31
C LEU A 43 35.63 56.33 80.73
N PHE A 44 36.15 55.29 80.07
CA PHE A 44 35.33 54.21 79.52
C PHE A 44 34.63 53.37 80.59
N ILE A 45 35.27 53.08 81.72
CA ILE A 45 34.62 52.40 82.85
C ILE A 45 33.45 53.24 83.35
N GLN A 46 33.62 54.57 83.43
CA GLN A 46 32.56 55.46 83.87
C GLN A 46 31.40 55.54 82.86
N GLU A 47 31.70 55.64 81.56
CA GLU A 47 30.68 55.61 80.50
C GLU A 47 29.92 54.28 80.47
N MET A 48 30.63 53.15 80.59
CA MET A 48 30.02 51.82 80.61
C MET A 48 29.12 51.62 81.84
N ASN A 49 29.58 52.03 83.03
CA ASN A 49 28.77 51.95 84.23
C ASN A 49 27.53 52.85 84.12
N SER A 50 27.66 54.05 83.55
CA SER A 50 26.50 54.94 83.31
C SER A 50 25.50 54.31 82.34
N ALA A 51 25.96 53.73 81.23
CA ALA A 51 25.09 53.08 80.26
C ALA A 51 24.42 51.82 80.83
N LEU A 52 25.13 51.06 81.66
CA LEU A 52 24.56 49.89 82.35
C LEU A 52 23.49 50.31 83.36
N GLU A 53 23.72 51.36 84.13
CA GLU A 53 22.74 51.90 85.08
C GLU A 53 21.48 52.39 84.35
N GLU A 54 21.66 53.13 83.24
CA GLU A 54 20.55 53.64 82.43
C GLU A 54 19.71 52.51 81.84
N THR A 55 20.36 51.48 81.27
CA THR A 55 19.66 50.30 80.72
C THR A 55 18.98 49.48 81.81
N ALA A 56 19.61 49.26 82.97
CA ALA A 56 19.00 48.55 84.09
C ALA A 56 17.76 49.30 84.63
N GLN A 57 17.83 50.63 84.73
CA GLN A 57 16.73 51.45 85.18
C GLN A 57 15.58 51.45 84.16
N GLN A 58 15.89 51.47 82.86
CA GLN A 58 14.90 51.35 81.79
C GLN A 58 14.21 49.98 81.80
N VAL A 59 14.94 48.90 82.05
CA VAL A 59 14.37 47.54 82.22
C VAL A 59 13.47 47.51 83.46
N GLN A 60 13.91 48.07 84.59
CA GLN A 60 13.15 48.08 85.83
C GLN A 60 11.83 48.86 85.71
N GLN A 61 11.83 49.95 84.94
CA GLN A 61 10.62 50.74 84.68
C GLN A 61 9.65 50.03 83.72
N ASN A 62 10.18 49.31 82.72
CA ASN A 62 9.34 48.68 81.69
C ASN A 62 8.80 47.30 82.07
N LEU A 63 9.47 46.56 82.95
CA LEU A 63 9.08 45.19 83.33
C LEU A 63 7.64 45.08 83.88
N PRO A 64 7.15 45.97 84.78
CA PRO A 64 5.78 45.88 85.29
C PRO A 64 4.72 46.11 84.22
N ARG A 65 5.03 46.95 83.21
CA ARG A 65 4.14 47.20 82.08
C ARG A 65 4.03 45.96 81.21
N VAL A 66 5.15 45.32 80.88
CA VAL A 66 5.17 44.08 80.09
C VAL A 66 4.41 42.96 80.82
N LEU A 67 4.60 42.81 82.15
CA LEU A 67 3.86 41.83 82.93
C LEU A 67 2.34 42.05 82.86
N ARG A 68 1.88 43.30 82.98
CA ARG A 68 0.45 43.63 82.82
C ARG A 68 -0.05 43.34 81.41
N GLU A 69 0.72 43.71 80.38
CA GLU A 69 0.35 43.45 78.98
C GLU A 69 0.24 41.94 78.70
N VAL A 70 1.12 41.11 79.30
CA VAL A 70 1.05 39.65 79.21
C VAL A 70 -0.19 39.10 79.93
N GLU A 71 -0.51 39.58 81.13
CA GLU A 71 -1.73 39.17 81.84
C GLU A 71 -3.00 39.55 81.07
N THR A 72 -3.07 40.77 80.50
CA THR A 72 -4.20 41.18 79.67
C THR A 72 -4.33 40.32 78.42
N MET A 73 -3.22 40.03 77.75
CA MET A 73 -3.21 39.16 76.57
C MET A 73 -3.67 37.74 76.92
N GLN A 74 -3.28 37.22 78.08
CA GLN A 74 -3.73 35.91 78.55
C GLN A 74 -5.24 35.88 78.81
N GLN A 75 -5.80 36.94 79.40
CA GLN A 75 -7.24 37.06 79.61
C GLN A 75 -8.01 37.18 78.29
N GLU A 76 -7.52 37.99 77.36
CA GLU A 76 -8.10 38.14 76.02
C GLU A 76 -8.07 36.82 75.24
N ALA A 77 -6.96 36.08 75.29
CA ALA A 77 -6.84 34.77 74.65
C ALA A 77 -7.81 33.74 75.26
N ALA A 78 -8.00 33.75 76.58
CA ALA A 78 -8.95 32.87 77.26
C ALA A 78 -10.40 33.21 76.88
N LEU A 79 -10.73 34.50 76.80
CA LEU A 79 -12.04 34.97 76.37
C LEU A 79 -12.30 34.63 74.90
N LEU A 80 -11.32 34.82 74.03
CA LEU A 80 -11.38 34.43 72.63
C LEU A 80 -11.62 32.92 72.49
N LYS A 81 -10.93 32.09 73.28
CA LYS A 81 -11.13 30.63 73.27
C LYS A 81 -12.57 30.25 73.65
N LEU A 82 -13.12 30.89 74.68
CA LEU A 82 -14.52 30.70 75.08
C LEU A 82 -15.49 31.13 73.97
N GLN A 83 -15.23 32.28 73.34
CA GLN A 83 -16.04 32.76 72.22
C GLN A 83 -15.96 31.84 71.00
N MET A 84 -14.78 31.35 70.64
CA MET A 84 -14.60 30.40 69.54
C MET A 84 -15.34 29.09 69.79
N ALA A 85 -15.35 28.59 71.04
CA ALA A 85 -16.12 27.40 71.41
C ALA A 85 -17.64 27.64 71.31
N ALA A 86 -18.11 28.83 71.70
CA ALA A 86 -19.52 29.22 71.54
C ALA A 86 -19.90 29.32 70.06
N VAL A 87 -19.09 29.99 69.25
CA VAL A 87 -19.28 30.11 67.79
C VAL A 87 -19.29 28.74 67.13
N GLN A 88 -18.39 27.83 67.50
CA GLN A 88 -18.38 26.46 66.97
C GLN A 88 -19.69 25.72 67.27
N LYS A 89 -20.24 25.89 68.47
CA LYS A 89 -21.53 25.29 68.87
C LYS A 89 -22.69 25.90 68.09
N ASP A 90 -22.69 27.21 67.89
CA ASP A 90 -23.71 27.89 67.10
C ASP A 90 -23.64 27.51 65.62
N ILE A 91 -22.43 27.35 65.05
CA ILE A 91 -22.23 26.82 63.69
C ILE A 91 -22.79 25.40 63.57
N ALA A 92 -22.48 24.51 64.51
CA ALA A 92 -23.00 23.14 64.50
C ALA A 92 -24.54 23.10 64.57
N LYS A 93 -25.14 24.00 65.36
CA LYS A 93 -26.60 24.14 65.45
C LYS A 93 -27.21 24.67 64.15
N VAL A 94 -26.60 25.69 63.55
CA VAL A 94 -27.05 26.26 62.26
C VAL A 94 -26.90 25.25 61.14
N GLU A 95 -25.83 24.45 61.13
CA GLU A 95 -25.62 23.36 60.16
C GLU A 95 -26.74 22.32 60.28
N GLN A 96 -27.11 21.93 61.51
CA GLN A 96 -28.20 21.01 61.75
C GLN A 96 -29.57 21.57 61.31
N ASP A 97 -29.92 22.80 61.70
CA ASP A 97 -31.19 23.46 61.37
C ASP A 97 -31.29 23.83 59.87
N SER A 98 -30.15 24.14 59.25
CA SER A 98 -30.04 24.40 57.81
C SER A 98 -30.10 23.10 57.01
N SER A 99 -29.61 21.96 57.53
CA SER A 99 -29.70 20.66 56.85
C SER A 99 -31.16 20.19 56.68
N THR A 100 -32.01 20.42 57.67
CA THR A 100 -33.44 20.08 57.60
C THR A 100 -34.18 21.01 56.64
N SER A 101 -33.90 22.31 56.71
CA SER A 101 -34.48 23.32 55.81
C SER A 101 -34.03 23.09 54.36
N MET A 102 -32.76 22.74 54.14
CA MET A 102 -32.19 22.40 52.83
C MET A 102 -32.80 21.11 52.28
N ARG A 103 -33.02 20.08 53.11
CA ARG A 103 -33.73 18.86 52.69
C ARG A 103 -35.15 19.18 52.22
N THR A 104 -35.90 20.00 52.97
CA THR A 104 -37.25 20.41 52.55
C THR A 104 -37.24 21.25 51.27
N LEU A 105 -36.23 22.10 51.07
CA LEU A 105 -36.07 22.88 49.84
C LEU A 105 -35.74 21.97 48.64
N LEU A 106 -34.90 20.96 48.81
CA LEU A 106 -34.61 19.97 47.76
C LEU A 106 -35.83 19.12 47.42
N GLU A 107 -36.62 18.72 48.41
CA GLU A 107 -37.90 18.03 48.18
C GLU A 107 -38.88 18.91 47.41
N LEU A 108 -38.99 20.19 47.78
CA LEU A 108 -39.86 21.15 47.11
C LEU A 108 -39.39 21.44 45.69
N ASP A 109 -38.08 21.57 45.46
CA ASP A 109 -37.50 21.75 44.13
C ASP A 109 -37.71 20.51 43.26
N THR A 110 -37.55 19.31 43.83
CA THR A 110 -37.85 18.05 43.14
C THR A 110 -39.32 17.98 42.71
N ILE A 111 -40.25 18.37 43.59
CA ILE A 111 -41.68 18.44 43.27
C ILE A 111 -41.94 19.49 42.19
N LYS A 112 -41.31 20.66 42.29
CA LYS A 112 -41.43 21.73 41.29
C LYS A 112 -40.94 21.28 39.92
N LEU A 113 -39.79 20.63 39.82
CA LEU A 113 -39.25 20.09 38.57
C LEU A 113 -40.22 19.06 37.97
N ARG A 114 -40.71 18.10 38.78
CA ARG A 114 -41.71 17.13 38.33
C ARG A 114 -43.01 17.79 37.85
N MET A 115 -43.48 18.84 38.53
CA MET A 115 -44.66 19.58 38.12
C MET A 115 -44.44 20.34 36.80
N LEU A 116 -43.25 20.92 36.60
CA LEU A 116 -42.89 21.61 35.36
C LEU A 116 -42.80 20.62 34.20
N ASP A 117 -42.18 19.45 34.41
CA ASP A 117 -42.08 18.39 33.40
C ASP A 117 -43.46 17.84 33.04
N ALA A 118 -44.32 17.59 34.04
CA ALA A 118 -45.70 17.16 33.82
C ALA A 118 -46.53 18.22 33.08
N ASN A 119 -46.36 19.51 33.41
CA ASN A 119 -47.05 20.60 32.71
C ASN A 119 -46.62 20.67 31.24
N LYS A 120 -45.31 20.55 30.98
CA LYS A 120 -44.76 20.52 29.63
C LYS A 120 -45.30 19.33 28.83
N ALA A 121 -45.28 18.14 29.41
CA ALA A 121 -45.83 16.93 28.78
C ALA A 121 -47.34 17.07 28.49
N LEU A 122 -48.14 17.60 29.42
CA LEU A 122 -49.57 17.82 29.20
C LEU A 122 -49.84 18.84 28.09
N ARG A 123 -49.08 19.94 28.03
CA ARG A 123 -49.19 20.93 26.94
C ARG A 123 -48.85 20.31 25.59
N GLU A 124 -47.79 19.51 25.52
CA GLU A 124 -47.44 18.83 24.27
C GLU A 124 -48.43 17.73 23.87
N ALA A 125 -49.06 17.06 24.84
CA ALA A 125 -50.13 16.11 24.57
C ALA A 125 -51.37 16.79 23.98
N ASP A 126 -51.73 17.96 24.50
CA ASP A 126 -52.84 18.78 23.97
C ASP A 126 -52.50 19.35 22.58
N ASN A 127 -51.28 19.87 22.41
CA ASN A 127 -50.75 20.30 21.11
C ASN A 127 -50.82 19.16 20.09
N TRP A 128 -50.33 17.96 20.43
CA TRP A 128 -50.37 16.80 19.55
C TRP A 128 -51.81 16.47 19.14
N THR A 129 -52.76 16.48 20.08
CA THR A 129 -54.15 16.13 19.80
C THR A 129 -54.80 17.15 18.87
N THR A 130 -54.58 18.44 19.13
CA THR A 130 -55.07 19.54 18.30
C THR A 130 -54.46 19.51 16.90
N LEU A 131 -53.13 19.40 16.82
CA LEU A 131 -52.40 19.34 15.56
C LEU A 131 -52.79 18.09 14.75
N SER A 132 -53.01 16.95 15.41
CA SER A 132 -53.37 15.68 14.79
C SER A 132 -54.80 15.66 14.24
N ALA A 133 -55.73 16.40 14.84
CA ALA A 133 -57.14 16.45 14.41
C ALA A 133 -57.31 17.13 13.05
N ASP A 134 -56.51 18.17 12.78
CA ASP A 134 -56.63 18.98 11.57
C ASP A 134 -55.65 18.56 10.46
N VAL A 135 -54.81 17.54 10.67
CA VAL A 135 -53.77 17.14 9.71
C VAL A 135 -54.36 16.82 8.35
N ASP A 136 -55.41 16.01 8.31
CA ASP A 136 -55.98 15.56 7.04
C ASP A 136 -56.58 16.74 6.24
N GLN A 137 -57.05 17.79 6.92
CA GLN A 137 -57.54 19.02 6.28
C GLN A 137 -56.39 19.86 5.70
N VAL A 138 -55.26 19.93 6.40
CA VAL A 138 -54.05 20.64 5.92
C VAL A 138 -53.39 19.88 4.76
N PHE A 139 -53.44 18.55 4.74
CA PHE A 139 -52.99 17.77 3.57
C PHE A 139 -53.89 18.00 2.33
N GLN A 140 -55.19 18.22 2.52
CA GLN A 140 -56.12 18.54 1.42
C GLN A 140 -55.90 19.93 0.81
N SER A 141 -55.32 20.87 1.56
CA SER A 141 -55.05 22.21 1.04
C SER A 141 -53.89 22.24 0.02
N GLY A 142 -53.03 21.22 0.04
CA GLY A 142 -51.86 21.10 -0.85
C GLY A 142 -50.73 22.10 -0.55
N ASP A 143 -50.82 22.87 0.52
CA ASP A 143 -49.79 23.83 0.91
C ASP A 143 -48.64 23.12 1.64
N MET A 144 -47.53 22.93 0.93
CA MET A 144 -46.34 22.24 1.43
C MET A 144 -45.71 22.90 2.65
N GLN A 145 -45.76 24.23 2.78
CA GLN A 145 -45.19 24.91 3.95
C GLN A 145 -46.06 24.68 5.18
N ALA A 146 -47.38 24.83 5.05
CA ALA A 146 -48.32 24.59 6.14
C ALA A 146 -48.29 23.12 6.61
N ILE A 147 -48.20 22.16 5.69
CA ILE A 147 -48.06 20.74 6.03
C ILE A 147 -46.75 20.49 6.78
N THR A 148 -45.64 21.09 6.34
CA THR A 148 -44.33 20.94 6.98
C THR A 148 -44.32 21.51 8.40
N GLU A 149 -44.84 22.73 8.60
CA GLU A 149 -44.94 23.36 9.92
C GLU A 149 -45.76 22.52 10.90
N ARG A 150 -46.87 21.92 10.43
CA ARG A 150 -47.69 21.01 11.23
C ARG A 150 -46.95 19.73 11.59
N LEU A 151 -46.22 19.13 10.65
CA LEU A 151 -45.39 17.95 10.92
C LEU A 151 -44.24 18.23 11.87
N VAL A 152 -43.65 19.43 11.82
CA VAL A 152 -42.62 19.86 12.78
C VAL A 152 -43.22 20.03 14.17
N GLY A 153 -44.39 20.66 14.28
CA GLY A 153 -45.12 20.77 15.54
C GLY A 153 -45.43 19.40 16.15
N LEU A 154 -45.95 18.47 15.35
CA LEU A 154 -46.19 17.09 15.77
C LEU A 154 -44.89 16.40 16.21
N GLN A 155 -43.80 16.53 15.45
CA GLN A 155 -42.49 15.99 15.83
C GLN A 155 -41.99 16.50 17.18
N ALA A 156 -42.08 17.82 17.42
CA ALA A 156 -41.66 18.43 18.67
C ALA A 156 -42.50 17.95 19.86
N SER A 157 -43.81 17.82 19.68
CA SER A 157 -44.69 17.28 20.71
C SER A 157 -44.39 15.81 21.01
N LEU A 158 -44.09 15.00 19.98
CA LEU A 158 -43.77 13.58 20.16
C LEU A 158 -42.41 13.34 20.85
N GLU A 159 -41.43 14.23 20.62
CA GLU A 159 -40.11 14.18 21.27
C GLU A 159 -40.17 14.35 22.80
N ILE A 160 -41.22 15.03 23.30
CA ILE A 160 -41.46 15.23 24.75
C ILE A 160 -42.33 14.11 25.34
N LEU A 161 -43.09 13.38 24.52
CA LEU A 161 -44.09 12.39 24.94
C LEU A 161 -43.59 10.93 24.88
N VAL A 162 -42.29 10.71 25.07
CA VAL A 162 -41.65 9.38 24.91
C VAL A 162 -42.21 8.33 25.90
N ASP A 163 -42.60 8.74 27.10
CA ASP A 163 -43.04 7.83 28.17
C ASP A 163 -44.54 7.48 28.14
N VAL A 164 -45.26 7.85 27.08
CA VAL A 164 -46.71 7.61 26.95
C VAL A 164 -46.96 6.21 26.37
N PRO A 165 -47.91 5.42 26.89
CA PRO A 165 -48.19 4.06 26.38
C PRO A 165 -48.59 4.02 24.90
N ASP A 166 -49.18 5.10 24.38
CA ASP A 166 -49.60 5.23 22.97
C ASP A 166 -48.49 5.79 22.05
N TYR A 167 -47.25 5.94 22.55
CA TYR A 167 -46.13 6.54 21.80
C TYR A 167 -45.88 5.85 20.46
N GLU A 168 -45.90 4.52 20.43
CA GLU A 168 -45.63 3.74 19.21
C GLU A 168 -46.70 3.97 18.12
N GLN A 169 -47.97 4.08 18.50
CA GLN A 169 -49.06 4.37 17.57
C GLN A 169 -48.94 5.79 16.99
N ARG A 170 -48.57 6.76 17.84
CA ARG A 170 -48.36 8.16 17.43
C ARG A 170 -47.15 8.30 16.51
N LEU A 171 -46.08 7.55 16.78
CA LEU A 171 -44.90 7.47 15.93
C LEU A 171 -45.27 6.92 14.54
N GLN A 172 -46.00 5.81 14.48
CA GLN A 172 -46.46 5.23 13.20
C GLN A 172 -47.34 6.22 12.42
N LYS A 173 -48.25 6.92 13.09
CA LYS A 173 -49.07 7.96 12.43
C LYS A 173 -48.19 9.09 11.90
N LEU A 174 -47.21 9.57 12.67
CA LEU A 174 -46.26 10.60 12.21
C LEU A 174 -45.46 10.15 10.98
N GLU A 175 -44.93 8.93 11.00
CA GLU A 175 -44.19 8.35 9.90
C GLU A 175 -45.04 8.20 8.64
N SER A 176 -46.31 7.79 8.80
CA SER A 176 -47.25 7.70 7.68
C SER A 176 -47.50 9.06 7.03
N LEU A 177 -47.64 10.13 7.84
CA LEU A 177 -47.84 11.48 7.34
C LEU A 177 -46.58 12.04 6.67
N LYS A 178 -45.39 11.76 7.25
CA LYS A 178 -44.11 12.08 6.61
C LYS A 178 -43.95 11.35 5.26
N ASN A 179 -44.36 10.09 5.17
CA ASN A 179 -44.35 9.32 3.91
C ASN A 179 -45.29 9.94 2.86
N GLN A 180 -46.48 10.40 3.26
CA GLN A 180 -47.42 11.06 2.35
C GLN A 180 -46.85 12.38 1.82
N LEU A 181 -46.24 13.21 2.68
CA LEU A 181 -45.60 14.45 2.23
C LEU A 181 -44.38 14.15 1.32
N GLU A 182 -43.54 13.17 1.67
CA GLU A 182 -42.42 12.75 0.82
C GLU A 182 -42.90 12.27 -0.56
N ALA A 183 -43.98 11.50 -0.64
CA ALA A 183 -44.54 11.04 -1.90
C ALA A 183 -45.04 12.20 -2.78
N MET A 184 -45.64 13.24 -2.18
CA MET A 184 -46.04 14.46 -2.90
C MET A 184 -44.84 15.29 -3.37
N LEU A 185 -43.76 15.34 -2.59
CA LEU A 185 -42.56 16.13 -2.91
C LEU A 185 -41.60 15.42 -3.86
N SER A 186 -41.59 14.09 -3.89
CA SER A 186 -40.69 13.27 -4.73
C SER A 186 -40.65 13.70 -6.22
N PRO A 187 -41.79 13.83 -6.95
CA PRO A 187 -41.75 14.24 -8.35
C PRO A 187 -41.25 15.68 -8.55
N LEU A 188 -41.61 16.59 -7.63
CA LEU A 188 -41.18 18.00 -7.66
C LEU A 188 -39.68 18.14 -7.36
N LEU A 189 -39.17 17.33 -6.44
CA LEU A 189 -37.76 17.23 -6.09
C LEU A 189 -36.93 16.72 -7.28
N VAL A 190 -37.38 15.64 -7.92
CA VAL A 190 -36.73 15.08 -9.12
C VAL A 190 -36.72 16.10 -10.25
N GLN A 191 -37.82 16.83 -10.45
CA GLN A 191 -37.90 17.90 -11.44
C GLN A 191 -36.92 19.04 -11.13
N ALA A 192 -36.83 19.48 -9.87
CA ALA A 192 -35.90 20.52 -9.44
C ALA A 192 -34.43 20.11 -9.63
N PHE A 193 -34.06 18.87 -9.30
CA PHE A 193 -32.72 18.33 -9.53
C PHE A 193 -32.41 18.10 -11.02
N THR A 194 -33.43 17.77 -11.81
CA THR A 194 -33.26 17.62 -13.26
C THR A 194 -32.99 18.97 -13.92
N THR A 195 -33.76 20.00 -13.54
CA THR A 195 -33.67 21.38 -14.04
C THR A 195 -32.57 22.23 -13.39
N GLN A 196 -31.86 21.70 -12.38
CA GLN A 196 -30.81 22.39 -11.63
C GLN A 196 -31.25 23.72 -10.97
N SER A 197 -32.54 23.90 -10.69
CA SER A 197 -33.03 25.11 -10.02
C SER A 197 -32.58 25.16 -8.55
N ILE A 198 -31.70 26.12 -8.23
CA ILE A 198 -31.12 26.28 -6.88
C ILE A 198 -32.19 26.72 -5.87
N GLU A 199 -33.09 27.62 -6.27
CA GLU A 199 -34.13 28.18 -5.39
C GLU A 199 -35.16 27.13 -4.98
N ALA A 200 -35.65 26.34 -5.95
CA ALA A 200 -36.57 25.23 -5.68
C ALA A 200 -35.88 24.10 -4.90
N ALA A 201 -34.62 23.79 -5.20
CA ALA A 201 -33.88 22.78 -4.44
C ALA A 201 -33.69 23.21 -2.97
N LYS A 202 -33.35 24.48 -2.71
CA LYS A 202 -33.21 25.00 -1.34
C LYS A 202 -34.50 24.93 -0.53
N SER A 203 -35.65 25.23 -1.15
CA SER A 203 -36.94 25.15 -0.45
C SER A 203 -37.28 23.70 -0.08
N TYR A 204 -37.06 22.75 -0.98
CA TYR A 204 -37.27 21.32 -0.68
C TYR A 204 -36.26 20.77 0.33
N VAL A 205 -34.99 21.18 0.27
CA VAL A 205 -33.98 20.80 1.26
C VAL A 205 -34.36 21.27 2.65
N ARG A 206 -34.90 22.49 2.78
CA ARG A 206 -35.44 22.98 4.06
C ARG A 206 -36.59 22.10 4.55
N ILE A 207 -37.55 21.78 3.69
CA ILE A 207 -38.69 20.92 4.04
C ILE A 207 -38.23 19.51 4.48
N PHE A 208 -37.30 18.89 3.78
CA PHE A 208 -36.76 17.57 4.15
C PHE A 208 -35.87 17.59 5.39
N SER A 209 -35.17 18.70 5.65
CA SER A 209 -34.46 18.95 6.91
C SER A 209 -35.44 19.02 8.09
N ASP A 210 -36.52 19.79 7.92
CA ASP A 210 -37.59 19.96 8.92
C ASP A 210 -38.35 18.64 9.18
N MET A 211 -38.42 17.75 8.19
CA MET A 211 -38.95 16.38 8.34
C MET A 211 -37.99 15.38 8.98
N ARG A 212 -36.72 15.76 9.23
CA ARG A 212 -35.61 14.84 9.61
C ARG A 212 -35.42 13.69 8.60
N ARG A 213 -35.53 13.96 7.28
CA ARG A 213 -35.42 12.98 6.16
C ARG A 213 -34.34 13.30 5.14
N MET A 214 -33.24 13.87 5.59
CA MET A 214 -32.11 14.22 4.73
C MET A 214 -31.48 13.03 3.97
N PRO A 215 -31.35 11.81 4.57
CA PRO A 215 -30.81 10.65 3.85
C PRO A 215 -31.64 10.23 2.63
N GLN A 216 -32.97 10.34 2.68
CA GLN A 216 -33.85 10.05 1.56
C GLN A 216 -33.65 11.06 0.43
N LEU A 217 -33.56 12.34 0.76
CA LEU A 217 -33.31 13.40 -0.21
C LEU A 217 -31.97 13.21 -0.95
N LEU A 218 -30.91 12.85 -0.22
CA LEU A 218 -29.62 12.52 -0.82
C LEU A 218 -29.73 11.33 -1.78
N LYS A 219 -30.51 10.28 -1.45
CA LYS A 219 -30.78 9.17 -2.38
C LYS A 219 -31.47 9.62 -3.67
N TYR A 220 -32.45 10.52 -3.59
CA TYR A 220 -33.08 11.09 -4.78
C TYR A 220 -32.09 11.90 -5.63
N TYR A 221 -31.25 12.71 -5.00
CA TYR A 221 -30.17 13.44 -5.67
C TYR A 221 -29.20 12.47 -6.37
N HIS A 222 -28.73 11.44 -5.64
CA HIS A 222 -27.82 10.43 -6.17
C HIS A 222 -28.41 9.71 -7.38
N ASN A 223 -29.65 9.23 -7.28
CA ASN A 223 -30.33 8.54 -8.38
C ASN A 223 -30.50 9.42 -9.63
N CYS A 224 -30.89 10.69 -9.46
CA CYS A 224 -31.04 11.63 -10.57
C CYS A 224 -29.71 11.88 -11.30
N HIS A 225 -28.63 12.12 -10.56
CA HIS A 225 -27.33 12.41 -11.15
C HIS A 225 -26.64 11.16 -11.71
N ARG A 226 -26.78 10.00 -11.05
CA ARG A 226 -26.34 8.72 -11.60
C ARG A 226 -26.99 8.47 -12.95
N ASN A 227 -28.32 8.56 -13.04
CA ASN A 227 -29.03 8.31 -14.29
C ASN A 227 -28.59 9.27 -15.40
N LYS A 228 -28.37 10.56 -15.09
CA LYS A 228 -27.81 11.52 -16.05
C LYS A 228 -26.43 11.11 -16.57
N LEU A 229 -25.53 10.60 -15.72
CA LEU A 229 -24.19 10.16 -16.11
C LEU A 229 -24.24 8.86 -16.94
N VAL A 230 -25.08 7.90 -16.55
CA VAL A 230 -25.27 6.65 -17.30
C VAL A 230 -25.89 6.91 -18.67
N ASP A 231 -26.88 7.81 -18.76
CA ASP A 231 -27.46 8.22 -20.05
C ASP A 231 -26.45 8.96 -20.93
N ALA A 232 -25.56 9.76 -20.34
CA ALA A 232 -24.47 10.42 -21.08
C ALA A 232 -23.47 9.39 -21.62
N TRP A 233 -23.10 8.38 -20.82
CA TRP A 233 -22.27 7.27 -21.27
C TRP A 233 -22.92 6.51 -22.42
N ARG A 234 -24.19 6.12 -22.28
CA ARG A 234 -24.92 5.41 -23.33
C ARG A 234 -24.93 6.21 -24.65
N LYS A 235 -25.14 7.53 -24.58
CA LYS A 235 -25.08 8.40 -25.76
C LYS A 235 -23.71 8.45 -26.42
N ILE A 236 -22.62 8.45 -25.64
CA ILE A 236 -21.25 8.41 -26.18
C ILE A 236 -21.06 7.09 -26.94
N VAL A 237 -21.39 5.95 -26.32
CA VAL A 237 -21.25 4.63 -26.94
C VAL A 237 -22.15 4.46 -28.19
N ASP A 238 -23.37 5.01 -28.17
CA ASP A 238 -24.31 4.90 -29.29
C ASP A 238 -24.02 5.87 -30.45
N SER A 239 -23.46 7.06 -30.17
CA SER A 239 -23.25 8.11 -31.18
C SER A 239 -21.88 8.03 -31.87
N GLU A 240 -20.89 7.46 -31.19
CA GLU A 240 -19.49 7.40 -31.63
C GLU A 240 -19.05 5.94 -31.89
N ALA A 241 -19.92 5.10 -32.45
CA ALA A 241 -19.67 3.66 -32.60
C ALA A 241 -18.42 3.27 -33.42
N ASP A 242 -17.86 4.21 -34.20
CA ASP A 242 -16.64 4.03 -35.00
C ASP A 242 -15.35 4.46 -34.25
N ASP A 243 -15.46 5.13 -33.10
CA ASP A 243 -14.33 5.62 -32.32
C ASP A 243 -13.72 4.51 -31.44
N THR A 244 -12.45 4.67 -31.09
CA THR A 244 -11.74 3.71 -30.25
C THR A 244 -12.23 3.75 -28.80
N PHE A 245 -12.11 2.62 -28.09
CA PHE A 245 -12.43 2.56 -26.65
C PHE A 245 -11.75 3.66 -25.82
N LEU A 246 -10.53 4.07 -26.19
CA LEU A 246 -9.81 5.17 -25.54
C LEU A 246 -10.47 6.54 -25.78
N GLU A 247 -11.04 6.77 -26.95
CA GLU A 247 -11.77 8.01 -27.27
C GLU A 247 -13.10 8.07 -26.52
N TRP A 248 -13.87 6.98 -26.44
CA TRP A 248 -15.06 6.91 -25.59
C TRP A 248 -14.76 7.19 -24.12
N LEU A 249 -13.65 6.63 -23.62
CA LEU A 249 -13.21 6.81 -22.23
C LEU A 249 -12.80 8.27 -21.97
N ASN A 250 -12.05 8.89 -22.88
CA ASN A 250 -11.65 10.30 -22.77
C ASN A 250 -12.87 11.23 -22.80
N ASN A 251 -13.79 11.03 -23.74
CA ASN A 251 -15.02 11.81 -23.85
C ASN A 251 -15.89 11.66 -22.59
N PHE A 252 -15.95 10.45 -22.02
CA PHE A 252 -16.65 10.24 -20.76
C PHE A 252 -15.97 10.91 -19.56
N TYR A 253 -14.63 10.88 -19.50
CA TYR A 253 -13.90 11.60 -18.46
C TYR A 253 -14.09 13.12 -18.54
N ASP A 254 -14.13 13.69 -19.73
CA ASP A 254 -14.43 15.12 -19.92
C ASP A 254 -15.83 15.46 -19.42
N VAL A 255 -16.83 14.60 -19.70
CA VAL A 255 -18.19 14.74 -19.17
C VAL A 255 -18.22 14.62 -17.65
N LEU A 256 -17.48 13.67 -17.06
CA LEU A 256 -17.36 13.51 -15.61
C LEU A 256 -16.73 14.74 -14.95
N ILE A 257 -15.65 15.27 -15.52
CA ILE A 257 -14.96 16.47 -15.01
C ILE A 257 -15.85 17.70 -15.12
N ALA A 258 -16.51 17.91 -16.27
CA ALA A 258 -17.45 19.01 -16.45
C ALA A 258 -18.63 18.92 -15.48
N SER A 259 -19.19 17.72 -15.30
CA SER A 259 -20.26 17.44 -14.33
C SER A 259 -19.79 17.69 -12.90
N TRP A 260 -18.59 17.25 -12.53
CA TRP A 260 -18.00 17.47 -11.21
C TRP A 260 -17.89 18.96 -10.90
N HIS A 261 -17.29 19.76 -11.77
CA HIS A 261 -17.14 21.20 -11.55
C HIS A 261 -18.49 21.92 -11.43
N SER A 262 -19.45 21.58 -12.29
CA SER A 262 -20.80 22.12 -12.22
C SER A 262 -21.50 21.74 -10.91
N GLN A 263 -21.43 20.46 -10.51
CA GLN A 263 -22.14 19.97 -9.35
C GLN A 263 -21.50 20.37 -8.02
N VAL A 264 -20.18 20.54 -7.93
CA VAL A 264 -19.53 21.05 -6.69
C VAL A 264 -20.06 22.43 -6.33
N THR A 265 -20.20 23.32 -7.31
CA THR A 265 -20.73 24.68 -7.08
C THR A 265 -22.23 24.68 -6.75
N TRP A 266 -22.99 23.74 -7.31
CA TRP A 266 -24.42 23.59 -7.04
C TRP A 266 -24.68 22.94 -5.67
N CYS A 267 -24.02 21.81 -5.36
CA CYS A 267 -24.15 21.09 -4.10
C CYS A 267 -23.70 21.94 -2.91
N SER A 268 -22.63 22.72 -3.03
CA SER A 268 -22.20 23.62 -1.94
C SER A 268 -23.23 24.71 -1.62
N GLN A 269 -24.06 25.09 -2.58
CA GLN A 269 -25.14 26.07 -2.36
C GLN A 269 -26.42 25.43 -1.82
N VAL A 270 -26.68 24.17 -2.13
CA VAL A 270 -27.92 23.46 -1.79
C VAL A 270 -27.77 22.63 -0.51
N PHE A 271 -26.59 22.05 -0.28
CA PHE A 271 -26.24 21.19 0.86
C PHE A 271 -25.08 21.79 1.65
N PRO A 272 -25.36 22.45 2.80
CA PRO A 272 -24.31 22.97 3.67
C PRO A 272 -23.54 21.88 4.44
N ASP A 273 -24.20 20.76 4.73
CA ASP A 273 -23.68 19.60 5.47
C ASP A 273 -24.47 18.33 5.03
N PRO A 274 -23.84 17.23 4.56
CA PRO A 274 -22.40 16.94 4.44
C PRO A 274 -21.70 17.65 3.27
N PRO A 275 -20.35 17.74 3.28
CA PRO A 275 -19.56 18.41 2.23
C PRO A 275 -19.86 17.84 0.83
N ALA A 276 -20.02 18.74 -0.15
CA ALA A 276 -20.33 18.40 -1.54
C ALA A 276 -19.41 17.32 -2.15
N VAL A 277 -18.13 17.30 -1.74
CA VAL A 277 -17.15 16.31 -2.21
C VAL A 277 -17.58 14.89 -1.88
N PHE A 278 -18.08 14.61 -0.67
CA PHE A 278 -18.48 13.25 -0.29
C PHE A 278 -19.71 12.78 -1.06
N ILE A 279 -20.71 13.65 -1.19
CA ILE A 279 -21.94 13.38 -1.96
C ILE A 279 -21.57 13.04 -3.41
N LEU A 280 -20.71 13.86 -4.05
CA LEU A 280 -20.35 13.67 -5.45
C LEU A 280 -19.45 12.46 -5.67
N SER A 281 -18.57 12.15 -4.71
CA SER A 281 -17.73 10.95 -4.76
C SER A 281 -18.60 9.69 -4.80
N ASP A 282 -19.60 9.61 -3.92
CA ASP A 282 -20.55 8.48 -3.89
C ASP A 282 -21.32 8.37 -5.20
N VAL A 283 -21.76 9.48 -5.79
CA VAL A 283 -22.47 9.49 -7.08
C VAL A 283 -21.57 9.02 -8.24
N VAL A 284 -20.32 9.48 -8.28
CA VAL A 284 -19.38 9.07 -9.34
C VAL A 284 -19.02 7.59 -9.21
N VAL A 285 -18.79 7.10 -7.98
CA VAL A 285 -18.54 5.68 -7.73
C VAL A 285 -19.76 4.83 -8.12
N ASP A 286 -20.97 5.23 -7.72
CA ASP A 286 -22.21 4.52 -8.07
C ASP A 286 -22.47 4.56 -9.60
N ALA A 287 -22.13 5.66 -10.27
CA ALA A 287 -22.24 5.77 -11.72
C ALA A 287 -21.24 4.88 -12.46
N ILE A 288 -19.95 4.88 -12.08
CA ILE A 288 -18.91 4.07 -12.72
C ILE A 288 -19.15 2.57 -12.50
N THR A 289 -19.62 2.18 -11.32
CA THR A 289 -19.92 0.77 -11.00
C THR A 289 -21.16 0.24 -11.74
N ASN A 290 -22.16 1.10 -11.99
CA ASN A 290 -23.42 0.72 -12.65
C ASN A 290 -23.54 1.28 -14.08
N LEU A 291 -22.43 1.43 -14.81
CA LEU A 291 -22.46 1.82 -16.23
C LEU A 291 -23.15 0.76 -17.08
N ASP A 292 -24.04 1.21 -17.97
CA ASP A 292 -24.72 0.36 -18.95
C ASP A 292 -24.62 1.01 -20.35
N PRO A 293 -23.83 0.43 -21.29
CA PRO A 293 -23.07 -0.83 -21.19
C PRO A 293 -21.85 -0.76 -20.26
N SER A 294 -21.47 -1.88 -19.62
CA SER A 294 -20.33 -1.89 -18.68
C SER A 294 -18.99 -1.64 -19.38
N LEU A 295 -18.02 -1.05 -18.67
CA LEU A 295 -16.65 -0.88 -19.17
C LEU A 295 -16.02 -2.20 -19.63
N GLN A 296 -16.32 -3.31 -18.93
CA GLN A 296 -15.86 -4.64 -19.31
C GLN A 296 -16.47 -5.08 -20.65
N PHE A 297 -17.77 -4.88 -20.84
CA PHE A 297 -18.44 -5.21 -22.10
C PHE A 297 -17.89 -4.37 -23.26
N CYS A 298 -17.68 -3.06 -23.06
CA CYS A 298 -17.10 -2.19 -24.08
C CYS A 298 -15.64 -2.55 -24.40
N LEU A 299 -14.85 -2.94 -23.40
CA LEU A 299 -13.48 -3.43 -23.58
C LEU A 299 -13.48 -4.76 -24.36
N GLU A 300 -14.34 -5.70 -24.02
CA GLU A 300 -14.49 -6.97 -24.74
C GLU A 300 -14.96 -6.76 -26.19
N ALA A 301 -15.87 -5.82 -26.44
CA ALA A 301 -16.32 -5.45 -27.78
C ALA A 301 -15.18 -4.80 -28.59
N ALA A 302 -14.42 -3.89 -28.00
CA ALA A 302 -13.26 -3.26 -28.63
C ALA A 302 -12.14 -4.28 -28.91
N MET A 303 -11.91 -5.22 -28.00
CA MET A 303 -10.97 -6.33 -28.19
C MET A 303 -11.38 -7.27 -29.33
N LYS A 304 -12.69 -7.51 -29.51
CA LYS A 304 -13.23 -8.30 -30.64
C LYS A 304 -13.14 -7.57 -31.99
N GLN A 305 -13.19 -6.23 -31.99
CA GLN A 305 -13.06 -5.42 -33.19
C GLN A 305 -11.60 -5.18 -33.62
N GLN A 306 -10.64 -5.25 -32.70
CA GLN A 306 -9.20 -5.15 -33.01
C GLN A 306 -8.67 -6.43 -33.67
N LYS A 307 -8.62 -6.42 -35.01
CA LYS A 307 -8.21 -7.53 -35.89
C LYS A 307 -6.71 -7.93 -35.88
N SER A 308 -5.80 -7.39 -35.05
CA SER A 308 -4.35 -7.53 -35.35
C SER A 308 -3.44 -8.29 -34.37
N SER A 309 -3.86 -8.80 -33.21
CA SER A 309 -2.95 -9.68 -32.42
C SER A 309 -3.59 -10.49 -31.31
N THR A 310 -4.62 -9.96 -30.65
CA THR A 310 -5.24 -10.59 -29.49
C THR A 310 -6.13 -11.77 -29.86
N VAL A 311 -6.86 -11.68 -30.99
CA VAL A 311 -7.70 -12.77 -31.51
C VAL A 311 -6.87 -14.04 -31.75
N TYR A 312 -5.69 -13.93 -32.37
CA TYR A 312 -4.79 -15.06 -32.61
C TYR A 312 -4.28 -15.72 -31.31
N LEU A 313 -3.99 -14.93 -30.26
CA LEU A 313 -3.57 -15.46 -28.96
C LEU A 313 -4.70 -16.22 -28.26
N THR A 314 -5.94 -15.71 -28.33
CA THR A 314 -7.12 -16.41 -27.80
C THR A 314 -7.49 -17.64 -28.62
N GLU A 315 -7.44 -17.58 -29.96
CA GLU A 315 -7.70 -18.73 -30.83
C GLU A 315 -6.66 -19.84 -30.62
N ILE A 316 -5.38 -19.49 -30.39
CA ILE A 316 -4.31 -20.47 -30.14
C ILE A 316 -4.38 -21.04 -28.70
N LEU A 317 -4.77 -20.24 -27.71
CA LEU A 317 -5.03 -20.75 -26.36
C LEU A 317 -6.25 -21.68 -26.31
N GLU A 318 -7.30 -21.37 -27.08
CA GLU A 318 -8.46 -22.25 -27.27
C GLU A 318 -8.08 -23.51 -28.07
N LEU A 319 -7.24 -23.39 -29.11
CA LEU A 319 -6.72 -24.52 -29.89
C LEU A 319 -5.76 -25.42 -29.08
N LYS A 320 -4.98 -24.88 -28.14
CA LYS A 320 -4.18 -25.66 -27.17
C LYS A 320 -5.05 -26.46 -26.20
N SER A 321 -6.28 -25.99 -25.93
CA SER A 321 -7.26 -26.67 -25.06
C SER A 321 -8.14 -27.69 -25.80
N SER A 322 -8.25 -27.57 -27.12
CA SER A 322 -9.06 -28.45 -27.96
C SER A 322 -8.19 -29.46 -28.72
N SER A 323 -8.59 -30.73 -28.72
CA SER A 323 -7.92 -31.84 -29.40
C SER A 323 -8.05 -31.79 -30.94
N LYS A 324 -7.63 -30.68 -31.57
CA LYS A 324 -7.61 -30.46 -33.03
C LYS A 324 -6.19 -30.26 -33.60
N LEU A 325 -5.16 -30.67 -32.86
CA LEU A 325 -3.75 -30.49 -33.24
C LEU A 325 -3.31 -31.35 -34.44
N ASP A 326 -4.08 -32.36 -34.85
CA ASP A 326 -3.67 -33.31 -35.91
C ASP A 326 -3.95 -32.82 -37.36
N GLU A 327 -4.63 -31.68 -37.55
CA GLU A 327 -5.02 -31.18 -38.89
C GLU A 327 -4.19 -29.99 -39.41
N LEU A 328 -3.38 -29.32 -38.59
CA LEU A 328 -2.51 -28.23 -39.05
C LEU A 328 -1.11 -28.74 -39.41
N ASP A 329 -0.53 -28.16 -40.48
CA ASP A 329 0.84 -28.44 -40.90
C ASP A 329 1.84 -27.96 -39.82
N SER A 330 2.77 -28.81 -39.39
CA SER A 330 3.69 -28.57 -38.26
C SER A 330 4.48 -27.26 -38.40
N TRP A 331 4.79 -26.85 -39.63
CA TRP A 331 5.48 -25.59 -39.91
C TRP A 331 4.61 -24.36 -39.73
N THR A 332 3.32 -24.46 -40.04
CA THR A 332 2.38 -23.35 -39.77
C THR A 332 2.22 -23.16 -38.26
N MET A 333 2.12 -24.25 -37.49
CA MET A 333 2.08 -24.18 -36.02
C MET A 333 3.35 -23.55 -35.45
N PHE A 334 4.52 -23.88 -35.99
CA PHE A 334 5.78 -23.27 -35.59
C PHE A 334 5.83 -21.76 -35.88
N GLN A 335 5.42 -21.33 -37.07
CA GLN A 335 5.37 -19.91 -37.43
C GLN A 335 4.35 -19.12 -36.58
N TYR A 336 3.20 -19.73 -36.27
CA TYR A 336 2.22 -19.13 -35.34
C TYR A 336 2.75 -19.03 -33.91
N ALA A 337 3.46 -20.05 -33.44
CA ALA A 337 4.08 -20.05 -32.12
C ALA A 337 5.15 -18.95 -32.00
N LEU A 338 5.98 -18.77 -33.04
CA LEU A 338 6.93 -17.66 -33.14
C LEU A 338 6.22 -16.30 -33.14
N LYS A 339 5.12 -16.16 -33.87
CA LYS A 339 4.35 -14.90 -33.87
C LYS A 339 3.74 -14.60 -32.50
N CYS A 340 3.18 -15.59 -31.81
CA CYS A 340 2.66 -15.42 -30.45
C CYS A 340 3.76 -15.03 -29.46
N MET A 341 4.95 -15.64 -29.59
CA MET A 341 6.11 -15.31 -28.78
C MET A 341 6.56 -13.86 -29.05
N GLN A 342 6.55 -13.42 -30.31
CA GLN A 342 6.81 -12.02 -30.67
C GLN A 342 5.81 -11.08 -29.99
N THR A 343 4.51 -11.33 -30.13
CA THR A 343 3.47 -10.49 -29.52
C THR A 343 3.57 -10.46 -27.99
N ALA A 344 3.88 -11.59 -27.34
CA ALA A 344 4.11 -11.64 -25.90
C ALA A 344 5.34 -10.81 -25.49
N GLY A 345 6.40 -10.84 -26.30
CA GLY A 345 7.57 -9.98 -26.16
C GLY A 345 7.26 -8.49 -26.32
N GLU A 346 6.46 -8.13 -27.32
CA GLU A 346 6.01 -6.74 -27.55
C GLU A 346 5.20 -6.23 -26.34
N ILE A 347 4.27 -7.03 -25.83
CA ILE A 347 3.50 -6.72 -24.61
C ILE A 347 4.44 -6.56 -23.41
N SER A 348 5.46 -7.40 -23.29
CA SER A 348 6.47 -7.28 -22.21
C SER A 348 7.24 -5.97 -22.29
N ILE A 349 7.66 -5.54 -23.49
CA ILE A 349 8.38 -4.28 -23.70
C ILE A 349 7.47 -3.09 -23.37
N GLN A 350 6.24 -3.09 -23.87
CA GLN A 350 5.27 -2.03 -23.62
C GLN A 350 4.90 -1.92 -22.13
N LEU A 351 4.70 -3.06 -21.45
CA LEU A 351 4.44 -3.07 -20.01
C LEU A 351 5.64 -2.55 -19.22
N ALA A 352 6.86 -2.92 -19.59
CA ALA A 352 8.07 -2.41 -18.93
C ALA A 352 8.25 -0.89 -19.16
N ALA A 353 7.94 -0.39 -20.36
CA ALA A 353 7.96 1.05 -20.65
C ALA A 353 6.89 1.81 -19.84
N PHE A 354 5.69 1.24 -19.75
CA PHE A 354 4.59 1.79 -18.95
C PHE A 354 4.91 1.82 -17.46
N ASP A 355 5.49 0.75 -16.93
CA ASP A 355 5.93 0.66 -15.53
C ASP A 355 7.01 1.70 -15.21
N LYS A 356 7.99 1.89 -16.11
CA LYS A 356 8.99 2.96 -16.00
C LYS A 356 8.34 4.34 -16.02
N SER A 357 7.38 4.58 -16.92
CA SER A 357 6.65 5.85 -17.03
C SER A 357 5.85 6.16 -15.77
N ILE A 358 5.10 5.19 -15.25
CA ILE A 358 4.35 5.33 -13.99
C ILE A 358 5.29 5.55 -12.82
N THR A 359 6.36 4.76 -12.71
CA THR A 359 7.35 4.94 -11.64
C THR A 359 7.99 6.32 -11.71
N ALA A 360 8.29 6.84 -12.91
CA ALA A 360 8.77 8.20 -13.09
C ALA A 360 7.72 9.27 -12.71
N ASN A 361 6.46 9.07 -13.06
CA ASN A 361 5.35 9.96 -12.69
C ASN A 361 5.10 9.95 -11.18
N ILE A 362 5.10 8.79 -10.53
CA ILE A 362 5.01 8.65 -9.07
C ILE A 362 6.19 9.34 -8.40
N LYS A 363 7.43 9.10 -8.88
CA LYS A 363 8.63 9.80 -8.36
C LYS A 363 8.51 11.32 -8.53
N THR A 364 7.94 11.79 -9.64
CA THR A 364 7.72 13.23 -9.90
C THR A 364 6.64 13.80 -8.97
N ALA A 365 5.53 13.09 -8.77
CA ALA A 365 4.48 13.47 -7.83
C ALA A 365 5.00 13.49 -6.38
N LEU A 366 5.78 12.51 -5.96
CA LEU A 366 6.43 12.48 -4.63
C LEU A 366 7.39 13.67 -4.44
N LYS A 367 8.13 14.05 -5.49
CA LYS A 367 8.97 15.26 -5.48
C LYS A 367 8.15 16.54 -5.35
N GLN A 368 7.04 16.65 -6.09
CA GLN A 368 6.13 17.80 -6.01
C GLN A 368 5.45 17.91 -4.64
N LEU A 369 5.19 16.79 -3.98
CA LEU A 369 4.65 16.72 -2.63
C LEU A 369 5.72 16.93 -1.53
N HIS A 370 6.96 17.28 -1.90
CA HIS A 370 8.09 17.50 -0.99
C HIS A 370 8.42 16.32 -0.05
N ILE A 371 8.01 15.09 -0.39
CA ILE A 371 8.31 13.89 0.39
C ILE A 371 9.73 13.43 0.03
N GLN A 372 10.73 13.98 0.73
CA GLN A 372 12.15 13.64 0.53
C GLN A 372 12.64 12.55 1.48
N LYS A 373 13.70 11.83 1.04
CA LYS A 373 14.46 10.82 1.80
C LYS A 373 14.96 11.28 3.18
N SER A 374 15.00 12.58 3.47
CA SER A 374 15.70 13.16 4.64
C SER A 374 14.96 13.07 5.98
N THR A 375 13.88 12.30 6.10
CA THR A 375 13.33 11.90 7.41
C THR A 375 13.86 10.55 7.90
N PHE A 376 14.83 9.96 7.20
CA PHE A 376 15.27 8.57 7.41
C PHE A 376 16.60 8.35 8.14
N ASP A 377 17.30 9.40 8.59
CA ASP A 377 18.42 9.20 9.50
C ASP A 377 18.28 10.11 10.71
N GLY A 378 18.09 9.50 11.88
CA GLY A 378 17.94 10.17 13.17
C GLY A 378 19.27 10.70 13.70
N SER A 379 20.10 11.30 12.85
CA SER A 379 21.28 12.05 13.25
C SER A 379 21.01 13.53 13.04
N ASP A 380 20.34 14.13 14.04
CA ASP A 380 20.31 15.57 14.23
C ASP A 380 21.74 16.08 14.41
N GLU A 381 22.36 16.59 13.34
CA GLU A 381 23.18 17.78 13.47
C GLU A 381 22.34 18.96 13.00
N ALA A 382 21.86 19.70 14.00
CA ALA A 382 21.13 20.95 13.84
C ALA A 382 21.90 21.91 12.92
N THR A 383 21.40 22.08 11.69
CA THR A 383 21.59 23.31 10.94
C THR A 383 20.24 24.00 10.85
N GLU A 384 20.09 25.09 11.61
CA GLU A 384 18.85 25.86 11.81
C GLU A 384 18.28 26.54 10.54
N ASP A 385 18.78 26.24 9.34
CA ASP A 385 18.58 27.09 8.16
C ASP A 385 17.57 26.61 7.12
N LYS A 386 16.76 25.58 7.39
CA LYS A 386 15.59 25.26 6.53
C LYS A 386 14.36 24.88 7.33
N LYS A 387 13.77 25.86 8.03
CA LYS A 387 12.31 25.89 8.20
C LYS A 387 11.69 26.06 6.81
N GLY A 388 11.50 24.96 6.09
CA GLY A 388 10.61 24.92 4.94
C GLY A 388 9.24 25.45 5.35
N ASN A 389 8.57 26.18 4.45
CA ASN A 389 7.25 26.74 4.71
C ASN A 389 6.33 25.66 5.33
N ILE A 390 5.68 25.97 6.45
CA ILE A 390 4.68 25.11 7.11
C ILE A 390 3.53 24.76 6.14
N LEU A 391 3.32 25.61 5.13
CA LEU A 391 2.39 25.36 4.03
C LEU A 391 2.86 24.27 3.06
N ASN A 392 4.14 23.96 2.95
CA ASN A 392 4.65 22.89 2.07
C ASN A 392 4.44 21.48 2.67
N ASP A 393 4.08 21.40 3.94
CA ASP A 393 3.78 20.17 4.68
C ASP A 393 2.29 19.77 4.55
N HIS A 394 1.74 19.87 3.34
CA HIS A 394 0.34 19.52 3.07
C HIS A 394 -0.01 18.08 3.46
N SER A 395 0.96 17.17 3.39
CA SER A 395 0.79 15.76 3.73
C SER A 395 0.61 15.53 5.25
N THR A 396 1.18 16.38 6.11
CA THR A 396 1.00 16.26 7.56
C THR A 396 -0.26 16.97 8.07
N LEU A 397 -0.73 17.98 7.33
CA LEU A 397 -1.92 18.76 7.65
C LEU A 397 -3.23 18.12 7.17
N LEU A 398 -3.24 17.42 6.03
CA LEU A 398 -4.47 16.88 5.41
C LEU A 398 -4.71 15.39 5.68
N LEU A 399 -3.65 14.60 5.95
CA LEU A 399 -3.78 13.15 6.10
C LEU A 399 -3.73 12.73 7.58
N PRO A 400 -4.55 11.74 8.01
CA PRO A 400 -4.41 11.11 9.32
C PRO A 400 -3.04 10.44 9.50
N SER A 401 -2.57 10.30 10.74
CA SER A 401 -1.25 9.75 11.10
C SER A 401 -0.96 8.34 10.52
N VAL A 402 -1.99 7.52 10.33
CA VAL A 402 -1.89 6.19 9.70
C VAL A 402 -1.59 6.31 8.20
N MET A 403 -2.26 7.22 7.50
CA MET A 403 -2.04 7.44 6.07
C MET A 403 -0.70 8.12 5.79
N GLN A 404 -0.23 8.97 6.70
CA GLN A 404 1.13 9.53 6.64
C GLN A 404 2.20 8.44 6.73
N ARG A 405 2.01 7.45 7.61
CA ARG A 405 2.91 6.29 7.71
C ARG A 405 2.84 5.42 6.45
N SER A 406 1.64 5.10 5.95
CA SER A 406 1.48 4.34 4.72
C SER A 406 2.08 5.03 3.49
N LEU A 407 1.95 6.35 3.39
CA LEU A 407 2.53 7.14 2.31
C LEU A 407 4.05 7.19 2.41
N ARG A 408 4.59 7.26 3.63
CA ARG A 408 6.04 7.17 3.90
C ARG A 408 6.59 5.80 3.50
N ASP A 409 5.92 4.73 3.92
CA ASP A 409 6.33 3.36 3.62
C ASP A 409 6.30 3.13 2.10
N PHE A 410 5.22 3.57 1.43
CA PHE A 410 5.14 3.54 -0.04
C PHE A 410 6.24 4.37 -0.71
N ALA A 411 6.51 5.58 -0.23
CA ALA A 411 7.58 6.42 -0.76
C ALA A 411 8.97 5.77 -0.58
N THR A 412 9.22 5.08 0.54
CA THR A 412 10.47 4.32 0.70
C THR A 412 10.58 3.18 -0.30
N GLN A 413 9.48 2.48 -0.56
CA GLN A 413 9.44 1.36 -1.49
C GLN A 413 9.67 1.82 -2.94
N VAL A 414 9.08 2.95 -3.35
CA VAL A 414 9.24 3.54 -4.70
C VAL A 414 10.66 4.09 -4.94
N HIS A 415 11.37 4.47 -3.87
CA HIS A 415 12.76 4.95 -3.97
C HIS A 415 13.80 3.82 -4.03
N LEU A 416 13.39 2.55 -3.90
CA LEU A 416 14.25 1.41 -4.20
C LEU A 416 14.52 1.36 -5.71
N GLU A 417 15.73 0.96 -6.09
CA GLU A 417 16.11 0.87 -7.50
C GLU A 417 15.30 -0.19 -8.26
N ASP A 418 14.88 -1.25 -7.57
CA ASP A 418 14.11 -2.39 -8.11
C ASP A 418 12.59 -2.25 -7.96
N PHE A 419 12.07 -1.04 -7.75
CA PHE A 419 10.63 -0.85 -7.65
C PHE A 419 9.94 -1.13 -8.98
N VAL A 420 8.99 -2.06 -8.95
CA VAL A 420 8.10 -2.40 -10.05
C VAL A 420 6.68 -2.08 -9.61
N ALA A 421 5.96 -1.25 -10.37
CA ALA A 421 4.58 -0.88 -10.06
C ALA A 421 3.60 -2.03 -10.31
N PHE A 422 3.85 -2.87 -11.33
CA PHE A 422 2.99 -4.01 -11.70
C PHE A 422 3.72 -5.37 -11.67
N PRO A 423 4.16 -5.85 -10.50
CA PRO A 423 4.98 -7.05 -10.40
C PRO A 423 4.23 -8.33 -10.80
N GLU A 424 2.93 -8.40 -10.53
CA GLU A 424 2.10 -9.57 -10.89
C GLU A 424 1.86 -9.66 -12.40
N SER A 425 1.57 -8.53 -13.05
CA SER A 425 1.37 -8.46 -14.50
C SER A 425 2.65 -8.82 -15.26
N MET A 426 3.81 -8.30 -14.83
CA MET A 426 5.10 -8.67 -15.42
C MET A 426 5.38 -10.17 -15.26
N ARG A 427 5.08 -10.74 -14.08
CA ARG A 427 5.25 -12.18 -13.84
C ARG A 427 4.33 -13.03 -14.73
N ALA A 428 3.09 -12.60 -14.93
CA ALA A 428 2.13 -13.30 -15.79
C ALA A 428 2.59 -13.32 -17.26
N ILE A 429 3.09 -12.20 -17.77
CA ILE A 429 3.63 -12.11 -19.14
C ILE A 429 4.93 -12.92 -19.27
N ALA A 430 5.83 -12.87 -18.28
CA ALA A 430 7.04 -13.70 -18.29
C ALA A 430 6.71 -15.20 -18.32
N LYS A 431 5.68 -15.62 -17.58
CA LYS A 431 5.16 -17.00 -17.63
C LYS A 431 4.60 -17.33 -19.01
N LEU A 432 3.84 -16.42 -19.62
CA LEU A 432 3.29 -16.58 -20.96
C LEU A 432 4.39 -16.71 -22.02
N CYS A 433 5.43 -15.86 -21.96
CA CYS A 433 6.64 -15.97 -22.79
C CYS A 433 7.28 -17.35 -22.64
N THR A 434 7.42 -17.85 -21.41
CA THR A 434 7.98 -19.19 -21.15
C THR A 434 7.13 -20.30 -21.76
N GLU A 435 5.80 -20.23 -21.65
CA GLU A 435 4.91 -21.22 -22.23
C GLU A 435 4.96 -21.22 -23.76
N PHE A 436 5.03 -20.04 -24.40
CA PHE A 436 5.16 -19.94 -25.85
C PHE A 436 6.54 -20.38 -26.34
N THR A 437 7.63 -20.03 -25.64
CA THR A 437 8.97 -20.52 -25.98
C THR A 437 9.03 -22.05 -25.92
N LYS A 438 8.47 -22.64 -24.86
CA LYS A 438 8.39 -24.11 -24.73
C LYS A 438 7.55 -24.72 -25.85
N PHE A 439 6.38 -24.15 -26.14
CA PHE A 439 5.51 -24.64 -27.21
C PHE A 439 6.17 -24.57 -28.60
N THR A 440 6.87 -23.47 -28.90
CA THR A 440 7.67 -23.30 -30.12
C THR A 440 8.74 -24.39 -30.24
N PHE A 441 9.46 -24.66 -29.15
CA PHE A 441 10.49 -25.71 -29.11
C PHE A 441 9.87 -27.10 -29.28
N ASP A 442 8.85 -27.43 -28.50
CA ASP A 442 8.19 -28.74 -28.53
C ASP A 442 7.61 -29.05 -29.92
N THR A 443 7.09 -28.04 -30.63
CA THR A 443 6.53 -28.19 -31.99
C THR A 443 7.60 -28.58 -33.01
N VAL A 444 8.75 -27.92 -33.01
CA VAL A 444 9.88 -28.27 -33.90
C VAL A 444 10.48 -29.61 -33.51
N PHE A 445 10.60 -29.85 -32.20
CA PHE A 445 11.27 -31.03 -31.69
C PHE A 445 10.46 -32.32 -31.83
N ALA A 446 9.12 -32.22 -31.86
CA ALA A 446 8.23 -33.37 -32.04
C ALA A 446 8.54 -34.16 -33.32
N GLU A 447 8.90 -33.48 -34.42
CA GLU A 447 9.21 -34.16 -35.68
C GLU A 447 10.52 -34.95 -35.59
N VAL A 448 11.54 -34.38 -34.95
CA VAL A 448 12.81 -35.06 -34.67
C VAL A 448 12.60 -36.30 -33.78
N GLN A 449 11.77 -36.16 -32.74
CA GLN A 449 11.42 -37.29 -31.85
C GLN A 449 10.66 -38.40 -32.60
N ARG A 450 9.74 -38.03 -33.51
CA ARG A 450 8.99 -38.99 -34.33
C ARG A 450 9.94 -39.84 -35.17
N HIS A 451 10.93 -39.23 -35.82
CA HIS A 451 11.94 -39.95 -36.60
C HIS A 451 12.82 -40.87 -35.72
N PHE A 452 13.26 -40.40 -34.55
CA PHE A 452 14.10 -41.20 -33.66
C PHE A 452 13.36 -42.34 -32.94
N SER A 453 12.06 -42.23 -32.70
CA SER A 453 11.26 -43.25 -31.99
C SER A 453 11.29 -44.63 -32.68
N SER A 454 11.45 -44.65 -34.00
CA SER A 454 11.50 -45.87 -34.80
C SER A 454 12.88 -46.56 -34.78
N VAL A 455 13.94 -45.83 -34.42
CA VAL A 455 15.34 -46.24 -34.59
C VAL A 455 15.73 -47.45 -33.74
N PRO A 456 15.41 -47.55 -32.43
CA PRO A 456 15.79 -48.71 -31.61
C PRO A 456 15.20 -50.04 -32.11
N SER A 457 14.05 -49.98 -32.79
CA SER A 457 13.30 -51.15 -33.27
C SER A 457 13.74 -51.66 -34.66
N LEU A 458 14.71 -51.01 -35.31
CA LEU A 458 15.13 -51.38 -36.65
C LEU A 458 15.83 -52.74 -36.65
N LYS A 459 15.34 -53.65 -37.50
CA LYS A 459 15.90 -55.01 -37.65
C LYS A 459 17.36 -55.02 -38.14
N VAL A 460 17.80 -53.92 -38.75
CA VAL A 460 19.17 -53.72 -39.28
C VAL A 460 20.24 -53.87 -38.19
N TRP A 461 19.91 -53.61 -36.92
CA TRP A 461 20.88 -53.70 -35.82
C TRP A 461 21.25 -55.14 -35.42
N SER A 462 20.34 -56.10 -35.63
CA SER A 462 20.46 -57.48 -35.15
C SER A 462 20.57 -58.54 -36.28
N LEU A 463 20.45 -58.13 -37.54
CA LEU A 463 20.59 -59.03 -38.69
C LEU A 463 22.06 -59.48 -38.84
N GLU A 464 22.31 -60.77 -38.60
CA GLU A 464 23.52 -61.46 -39.04
C GLU A 464 23.27 -61.98 -40.46
N ASN A 465 24.03 -61.52 -41.47
CA ASN A 465 23.90 -62.05 -42.83
C ASN A 465 24.11 -63.59 -42.85
N PRO A 466 23.14 -64.40 -43.31
CA PRO A 466 23.25 -65.86 -43.28
C PRO A 466 23.92 -66.51 -44.51
N ASP A 467 24.67 -65.77 -45.34
CA ASP A 467 25.37 -66.37 -46.48
C ASP A 467 26.86 -66.00 -46.48
N GLY A 468 27.67 -67.00 -46.14
CA GLY A 468 29.12 -66.93 -46.15
C GLY A 468 29.67 -66.78 -47.57
N VAL A 469 29.88 -65.55 -48.02
CA VAL A 469 30.84 -65.22 -49.08
C VAL A 469 31.63 -63.99 -48.65
N LEU A 470 32.92 -64.25 -48.39
CA LEU A 470 34.06 -63.34 -48.35
C LEU A 470 33.81 -61.87 -48.74
N THR A 471 33.68 -60.99 -47.74
CA THR A 471 34.34 -59.67 -47.74
C THR A 471 34.78 -59.34 -46.31
N THR A 472 35.92 -59.89 -45.91
CA THR A 472 36.79 -59.21 -44.95
C THR A 472 37.07 -57.81 -45.50
N ASP A 473 36.68 -56.80 -44.73
CA ASP A 473 36.91 -55.37 -44.96
C ASP A 473 36.42 -54.80 -46.31
N LEU A 474 35.10 -54.64 -46.44
CA LEU A 474 34.57 -53.57 -47.30
C LEU A 474 35.02 -52.22 -46.70
N PRO A 475 35.68 -51.33 -47.47
CA PRO A 475 36.10 -50.04 -46.97
C PRO A 475 34.89 -49.21 -46.52
N ALA A 476 35.07 -48.40 -45.46
CA ALA A 476 34.04 -47.50 -44.92
C ALA A 476 33.39 -46.56 -45.96
N PHE A 477 34.01 -46.40 -47.13
CA PHE A 477 33.51 -45.64 -48.28
C PHE A 477 32.32 -46.28 -49.03
N SER A 478 31.87 -47.47 -48.65
CA SER A 478 30.76 -48.18 -49.30
C SER A 478 29.43 -48.11 -48.54
N ILE A 479 29.41 -47.45 -47.38
CA ILE A 479 28.24 -47.37 -46.50
C ILE A 479 27.67 -45.94 -46.55
N SER A 480 26.45 -45.80 -47.06
CA SER A 480 25.72 -44.53 -47.08
C SER A 480 24.92 -44.33 -45.79
N PRO A 481 24.71 -43.08 -45.35
CA PRO A 481 23.86 -42.80 -44.19
C PRO A 481 22.42 -43.28 -44.41
N MET A 482 21.79 -43.79 -43.36
CA MET A 482 20.42 -44.31 -43.43
C MET A 482 19.36 -43.22 -43.58
N GLU A 483 18.21 -43.58 -44.12
CA GLU A 483 17.12 -42.65 -44.43
C GLU A 483 16.69 -41.80 -43.21
N TYR A 484 16.59 -42.41 -42.01
CA TYR A 484 16.17 -41.70 -40.80
C TYR A 484 17.10 -40.53 -40.45
N ILE A 485 18.43 -40.68 -40.59
CA ILE A 485 19.38 -39.64 -40.22
C ILE A 485 19.50 -38.59 -41.32
N THR A 486 19.34 -38.99 -42.59
CA THR A 486 19.31 -38.05 -43.72
C THR A 486 18.06 -37.16 -43.71
N GLN A 487 16.91 -37.71 -43.31
CA GLN A 487 15.67 -36.93 -43.13
C GLN A 487 15.80 -35.90 -42.00
N ILE A 488 16.39 -36.29 -40.87
CA ILE A 488 16.67 -35.36 -39.76
C ILE A 488 17.67 -34.29 -40.18
N GLY A 489 18.75 -34.66 -40.89
CA GLY A 489 19.72 -33.70 -41.41
C GLY A 489 19.08 -32.67 -42.36
N GLN A 490 18.25 -33.14 -43.30
CA GLN A 490 17.48 -32.26 -44.18
C GLN A 490 16.50 -31.36 -43.40
N TYR A 491 15.81 -31.91 -42.40
CA TYR A 491 14.89 -31.14 -41.56
C TYR A 491 15.61 -30.02 -40.82
N LEU A 492 16.75 -30.30 -40.18
CA LEU A 492 17.56 -29.28 -39.49
C LEU A 492 18.02 -28.16 -40.42
N LEU A 493 18.35 -28.47 -41.69
CA LEU A 493 18.72 -27.48 -42.70
C LEU A 493 17.56 -26.57 -43.14
N THR A 494 16.31 -27.00 -42.95
CA THR A 494 15.12 -26.20 -43.29
C THR A 494 14.66 -25.26 -42.18
N ILE A 495 15.02 -25.53 -40.91
CA ILE A 495 14.63 -24.69 -39.75
C ILE A 495 14.99 -23.21 -39.96
N PRO A 496 16.23 -22.85 -40.38
CA PRO A 496 16.59 -21.44 -40.57
C PRO A 496 15.66 -20.68 -41.52
N GLN A 497 15.20 -21.33 -42.60
CA GLN A 497 14.31 -20.72 -43.60
C GLN A 497 12.95 -20.31 -43.02
N HIS A 498 12.48 -21.02 -41.99
CA HIS A 498 11.21 -20.72 -41.33
C HIS A 498 11.33 -19.66 -40.23
N ILE A 499 12.55 -19.39 -39.74
CA ILE A 499 12.83 -18.35 -38.74
C ILE A 499 13.23 -17.04 -39.44
N GLU A 500 13.88 -17.10 -40.61
CA GLU A 500 14.33 -15.94 -41.40
C GLU A 500 13.29 -14.81 -41.53
N PRO A 501 11.99 -15.07 -41.81
CA PRO A 501 10.96 -14.02 -41.90
C PRO A 501 10.78 -13.19 -40.62
N PHE A 502 11.22 -13.69 -39.46
CA PHE A 502 11.09 -13.04 -38.15
C PHE A 502 12.37 -12.30 -37.72
N ILE A 503 13.43 -12.36 -38.53
CA ILE A 503 14.77 -11.82 -38.24
C ILE A 503 15.13 -10.62 -39.13
N VAL A 504 14.42 -10.42 -40.26
CA VAL A 504 14.70 -9.35 -41.23
C VAL A 504 14.63 -7.94 -40.63
N GLU A 505 13.83 -7.74 -39.59
CA GLU A 505 13.82 -6.52 -38.77
C GLU A 505 14.26 -6.93 -37.36
N GLU A 506 15.26 -6.27 -36.77
CA GLU A 506 15.77 -6.58 -35.42
C GLU A 506 14.63 -6.73 -34.41
N ASN A 507 14.26 -7.97 -34.12
CA ASN A 507 13.05 -8.26 -33.37
C ASN A 507 13.35 -8.28 -31.87
N GLU A 508 13.50 -7.09 -31.30
CA GLU A 508 13.76 -6.90 -29.86
C GLU A 508 12.71 -7.61 -29.00
N ALA A 509 11.47 -7.72 -29.50
CA ALA A 509 10.40 -8.44 -28.83
C ALA A 509 10.68 -9.94 -28.69
N LEU A 510 11.16 -10.62 -29.74
CA LEU A 510 11.54 -12.03 -29.66
C LEU A 510 12.75 -12.26 -28.74
N SER A 511 13.77 -11.40 -28.83
CA SER A 511 14.94 -11.48 -27.92
C SER A 511 14.51 -11.28 -26.47
N THR A 512 13.62 -10.32 -26.21
CA THR A 512 13.07 -10.06 -24.87
C THR A 512 12.23 -11.23 -24.37
N ALA A 513 11.38 -11.84 -25.21
CA ALA A 513 10.61 -13.02 -24.84
C ALA A 513 11.52 -14.19 -24.45
N LEU A 514 12.61 -14.42 -25.18
CA LEU A 514 13.60 -15.47 -24.92
C LEU A 514 14.47 -15.19 -23.69
N LYS A 515 14.75 -13.92 -23.36
CA LYS A 515 15.45 -13.56 -22.11
C LYS A 515 14.68 -13.98 -20.85
N HIS A 516 13.36 -14.09 -20.94
CA HIS A 516 12.52 -14.56 -19.83
C HIS A 516 12.45 -16.09 -19.71
N SER A 517 12.91 -16.83 -20.72
CA SER A 517 12.79 -18.29 -20.79
C SER A 517 14.14 -18.97 -21.01
N SER A 518 14.60 -19.74 -20.04
CA SER A 518 15.75 -20.64 -20.24
C SER A 518 15.28 -21.93 -20.91
N LEU A 519 15.53 -22.07 -22.21
CA LEU A 519 15.31 -23.33 -22.92
C LEU A 519 16.22 -24.44 -22.37
N PRO A 520 15.80 -25.72 -22.43
CA PRO A 520 16.67 -26.84 -22.06
C PRO A 520 17.88 -26.96 -23.00
N HIS A 521 19.07 -27.25 -22.46
CA HIS A 521 20.32 -27.47 -23.20
C HIS A 521 20.85 -26.21 -23.94
N VAL A 522 21.06 -25.13 -23.18
CA VAL A 522 21.67 -23.90 -23.70
C VAL A 522 23.15 -24.15 -24.02
N ILE A 523 23.58 -23.84 -25.26
CA ILE A 523 25.01 -23.76 -25.62
C ILE A 523 25.63 -22.56 -24.88
N GLU A 524 26.61 -22.80 -24.01
CA GLU A 524 27.41 -21.73 -23.42
C GLU A 524 28.12 -20.93 -24.53
N GLY A 525 27.71 -19.68 -24.76
CA GLY A 525 28.34 -18.75 -25.70
C GLY A 525 27.46 -18.17 -26.81
N ILE A 526 26.24 -18.69 -27.03
CA ILE A 526 25.30 -18.10 -28.00
C ILE A 526 24.43 -17.04 -27.30
N SER A 527 24.51 -15.79 -27.75
CA SER A 527 23.69 -14.71 -27.18
C SER A 527 22.23 -14.82 -27.63
N THR A 528 21.30 -14.46 -26.75
CA THR A 528 19.86 -14.35 -27.05
C THR A 528 19.54 -13.22 -28.05
N ASP A 529 20.55 -12.50 -28.54
CA ASP A 529 20.39 -11.42 -29.49
C ASP A 529 20.26 -11.95 -30.93
N HIS A 530 20.80 -13.16 -31.20
CA HIS A 530 20.61 -13.88 -32.47
C HIS A 530 19.61 -15.02 -32.27
N VAL A 531 18.32 -14.71 -32.45
CA VAL A 531 17.19 -15.62 -32.16
C VAL A 531 17.23 -16.92 -32.98
N ALA A 532 17.64 -16.86 -34.26
CA ALA A 532 17.83 -18.06 -35.09
C ALA A 532 18.89 -18.99 -34.50
N ASP A 533 20.08 -18.46 -34.23
CA ASP A 533 21.22 -19.24 -33.76
C ASP A 533 20.93 -19.84 -32.38
N TYR A 534 20.21 -19.10 -31.53
CA TYR A 534 19.80 -19.57 -30.21
C TYR A 534 18.79 -20.73 -30.29
N LEU A 535 17.70 -20.57 -31.05
CA LEU A 535 16.67 -21.61 -31.21
C LEU A 535 17.23 -22.83 -31.95
N LEU A 536 17.97 -22.62 -33.03
CA LEU A 536 18.61 -23.68 -33.81
C LEU A 536 19.63 -24.44 -32.96
N GLY A 537 20.43 -23.73 -32.17
CA GLY A 537 21.37 -24.30 -31.22
C GLY A 537 20.70 -25.19 -30.18
N CYS A 538 19.58 -24.74 -29.60
CA CYS A 538 18.81 -25.54 -28.63
C CYS A 538 18.22 -26.81 -29.27
N VAL A 539 17.64 -26.70 -30.47
CA VAL A 539 17.08 -27.85 -31.20
C VAL A 539 18.17 -28.84 -31.60
N ALA A 540 19.32 -28.35 -32.08
CA ALA A 540 20.47 -29.17 -32.45
C ALA A 540 21.05 -29.92 -31.24
N GLN A 541 21.21 -29.26 -30.08
CA GLN A 541 21.64 -29.92 -28.86
C GLN A 541 20.65 -30.98 -28.40
N ALA A 542 19.35 -30.65 -28.35
CA ALA A 542 18.33 -31.60 -27.96
C ALA A 542 18.28 -32.82 -28.91
N THR A 543 18.49 -32.59 -30.22
CA THR A 543 18.61 -33.64 -31.24
C THR A 543 19.79 -34.55 -30.93
N MET A 544 20.97 -34.00 -30.61
CA MET A 544 22.16 -34.77 -30.27
C MET A 544 21.99 -35.60 -28.98
N TYR A 545 21.45 -35.01 -27.92
CA TYR A 545 21.18 -35.74 -26.67
C TYR A 545 20.17 -36.87 -26.87
N THR A 546 19.08 -36.59 -27.57
CA THR A 546 18.05 -37.59 -27.86
C THR A 546 18.59 -38.68 -28.78
N TYR A 547 19.50 -38.35 -29.69
CA TYR A 547 20.15 -39.35 -30.53
C TYR A 547 21.06 -40.27 -29.71
N ILE A 548 21.82 -39.74 -28.76
CA ILE A 548 22.62 -40.55 -27.83
C ILE A 548 21.70 -41.48 -27.02
N ASP A 549 20.62 -40.97 -26.46
CA ASP A 549 19.67 -41.77 -25.66
C ASP A 549 18.99 -42.86 -26.49
N THR A 550 18.57 -42.56 -27.71
CA THR A 550 17.95 -43.55 -28.62
C THR A 550 18.93 -44.62 -29.07
N VAL A 551 20.19 -44.26 -29.31
CA VAL A 551 21.25 -45.24 -29.58
C VAL A 551 21.50 -46.14 -28.37
N MET A 552 21.47 -45.58 -27.16
CA MET A 552 21.66 -46.36 -25.93
C MET A 552 20.52 -47.36 -25.65
N GLN A 553 19.38 -47.23 -26.31
CA GLN A 553 18.24 -48.17 -26.21
C GLN A 553 18.35 -49.38 -27.16
N ILE A 554 19.34 -49.43 -28.06
CA ILE A 554 19.53 -50.54 -28.99
C ILE A 554 20.03 -51.78 -28.21
N GLU A 555 19.33 -52.92 -28.31
CA GLU A 555 19.66 -54.10 -27.50
C GLU A 555 20.94 -54.84 -27.97
N LYS A 556 21.19 -54.93 -29.28
CA LYS A 556 22.31 -55.68 -29.87
C LYS A 556 22.81 -55.00 -31.15
N LEU A 557 24.13 -54.94 -31.31
CA LEU A 557 24.82 -54.37 -32.46
C LEU A 557 25.78 -55.38 -33.09
N THR A 558 25.57 -55.72 -34.36
CA THR A 558 26.57 -56.46 -35.17
C THR A 558 27.75 -55.56 -35.56
N ARG A 559 28.86 -56.14 -36.06
CA ARG A 559 30.03 -55.37 -36.52
C ARG A 559 29.68 -54.43 -37.68
N GLN A 560 28.79 -54.84 -38.57
CA GLN A 560 28.31 -54.02 -39.69
C GLN A 560 27.35 -52.93 -39.20
N ALA A 561 26.44 -53.25 -38.29
CA ALA A 561 25.56 -52.28 -37.63
C ALA A 561 26.33 -51.18 -36.87
N SER A 562 27.41 -51.56 -36.17
CA SER A 562 28.31 -50.61 -35.48
C SER A 562 29.02 -49.66 -36.44
N ALA A 563 29.38 -50.15 -37.64
CA ALA A 563 29.97 -49.31 -38.68
C ALA A 563 28.93 -48.37 -39.33
N GLN A 564 27.72 -48.87 -39.60
CA GLN A 564 26.59 -48.08 -40.11
C GLN A 564 26.24 -46.94 -39.15
N LEU A 565 26.03 -47.26 -37.87
CA LEU A 565 25.68 -46.26 -36.87
C LEU A 565 26.76 -45.19 -36.71
N ALA A 566 28.03 -45.58 -36.81
CA ALA A 566 29.15 -44.64 -36.79
C ALA A 566 29.17 -43.73 -38.02
N THR A 567 28.75 -44.22 -39.20
CA THR A 567 28.55 -43.40 -40.41
C THR A 567 27.37 -42.45 -40.25
N ASP A 568 26.24 -42.93 -39.70
CA ASP A 568 25.04 -42.11 -39.46
C ASP A 568 25.32 -40.96 -38.49
N ILE A 569 26.02 -41.24 -37.38
CA ILE A 569 26.47 -40.18 -36.45
C ILE A 569 27.47 -39.22 -37.13
N SER A 570 28.39 -39.72 -37.95
CA SER A 570 29.33 -38.83 -38.67
C SER A 570 28.59 -37.90 -39.64
N TYR A 571 27.53 -38.37 -40.30
CA TYR A 571 26.69 -37.54 -41.17
C TYR A 571 26.01 -36.42 -40.37
N LEU A 572 25.40 -36.74 -39.22
CA LEU A 572 24.78 -35.73 -38.36
C LEU A 572 25.80 -34.67 -37.89
N CYS A 573 27.02 -35.09 -37.50
CA CYS A 573 28.07 -34.13 -37.14
C CYS A 573 28.41 -33.19 -38.30
N ASN A 574 28.53 -33.71 -39.53
CA ASN A 574 28.80 -32.87 -40.70
C ASN A 574 27.67 -31.86 -40.96
N VAL A 575 26.41 -32.27 -40.81
CA VAL A 575 25.26 -31.35 -40.97
C VAL A 575 25.28 -30.25 -39.90
N LEU A 576 25.67 -30.58 -38.66
CA LEU A 576 25.81 -29.60 -37.59
C LEU A 576 26.98 -28.65 -37.83
N ASP A 577 28.11 -29.15 -38.33
CA ASP A 577 29.26 -28.34 -38.72
C ASP A 577 28.88 -27.38 -39.86
N ASP A 578 28.08 -27.82 -40.85
CA ASP A 578 27.55 -26.98 -41.94
C ASP A 578 26.60 -25.88 -41.42
N LEU A 579 25.90 -26.13 -40.30
CA LEU A 579 25.06 -25.16 -39.59
C LEU A 579 25.86 -24.26 -38.63
N GLY A 580 27.19 -24.44 -38.52
CA GLY A 580 28.05 -23.65 -37.64
C GLY A 580 27.94 -24.01 -36.15
N LEU A 581 27.37 -25.18 -35.81
CA LEU A 581 27.14 -25.63 -34.44
C LEU A 581 28.11 -26.75 -34.05
N PRO A 582 28.83 -26.64 -32.91
CA PRO A 582 29.80 -27.65 -32.52
C PRO A 582 29.11 -28.95 -32.07
N PRO A 583 29.55 -30.12 -32.56
CA PRO A 583 29.01 -31.40 -32.11
C PRO A 583 29.43 -31.71 -30.67
N LEU A 584 28.55 -32.38 -29.91
CA LEU A 584 28.82 -32.76 -28.53
C LEU A 584 30.02 -33.72 -28.40
N GLU A 585 30.87 -33.50 -27.40
CA GLU A 585 31.99 -34.39 -27.08
C GLU A 585 31.51 -35.83 -26.79
N SER A 586 30.36 -35.98 -26.11
CA SER A 586 29.73 -37.29 -25.85
C SER A 586 29.37 -38.04 -27.14
N LEU A 587 28.95 -37.33 -28.18
CA LEU A 587 28.64 -37.90 -29.49
C LEU A 587 29.93 -38.35 -30.20
N GLN A 588 30.99 -37.54 -30.11
CA GLN A 588 32.32 -37.91 -30.62
C GLN A 588 32.91 -39.13 -29.88
N HIS A 589 32.72 -39.20 -28.56
CA HIS A 589 33.10 -40.35 -27.74
C HIS A 589 32.35 -41.63 -28.15
N LEU A 590 31.06 -41.52 -28.48
CA LEU A 590 30.23 -42.63 -28.99
C LEU A 590 30.76 -43.14 -30.33
N VAL A 591 31.06 -42.26 -31.29
CA VAL A 591 31.65 -42.64 -32.58
C VAL A 591 32.99 -43.36 -32.39
N ALA A 592 33.85 -42.86 -31.50
CA ALA A 592 35.15 -43.46 -31.22
C ALA A 592 35.00 -44.89 -30.64
N LEU A 593 33.99 -45.12 -29.78
CA LEU A 593 33.72 -46.43 -29.19
C LEU A 593 33.04 -47.41 -30.17
N LEU A 594 32.25 -46.92 -31.13
CA LEU A 594 31.63 -47.72 -32.18
C LEU A 594 32.63 -48.14 -33.29
N LYS A 595 33.59 -47.27 -33.65
CA LYS A 595 34.62 -47.56 -34.66
C LYS A 595 35.77 -48.42 -34.14
N CYS A 596 35.98 -48.49 -32.82
CA CYS A 596 37.12 -49.20 -32.24
C CYS A 596 37.03 -50.74 -32.42
N PRO A 597 38.10 -51.43 -32.84
CA PRO A 597 38.14 -52.88 -32.85
C PRO A 597 38.08 -53.45 -31.41
N PRO A 598 37.50 -54.66 -31.22
CA PRO A 598 37.26 -55.22 -29.87
C PRO A 598 38.53 -55.34 -29.02
N GLU A 599 39.69 -55.56 -29.65
CA GLU A 599 40.99 -55.68 -28.99
C GLU A 599 41.50 -54.37 -28.38
N LYS A 600 41.13 -53.22 -28.94
CA LYS A 600 41.58 -51.89 -28.48
C LYS A 600 40.51 -51.17 -27.64
N PHE A 601 39.36 -51.79 -27.42
CA PHE A 601 38.21 -51.18 -26.74
C PHE A 601 38.56 -50.72 -25.32
N ALA A 602 39.32 -51.52 -24.56
CA ALA A 602 39.75 -51.18 -23.20
C ALA A 602 40.66 -49.95 -23.15
N ALA A 603 41.51 -49.74 -24.16
CA ALA A 603 42.39 -48.57 -24.24
C ALA A 603 41.63 -47.30 -24.66
N THR A 604 40.67 -47.43 -25.58
CA THR A 604 39.83 -46.30 -26.03
C THR A 604 38.79 -45.88 -24.98
N ALA A 605 38.39 -46.79 -24.09
CA ALA A 605 37.46 -46.52 -23.00
C ALA A 605 38.04 -45.62 -21.90
N VAL A 606 39.36 -45.50 -21.78
CA VAL A 606 40.02 -44.66 -20.78
C VAL A 606 39.67 -43.19 -21.03
N GLY A 607 39.12 -42.52 -20.02
CA GLY A 607 38.76 -41.09 -20.06
C GLY A 607 37.37 -40.77 -20.65
N LYS A 608 36.54 -41.78 -20.97
CA LYS A 608 35.17 -41.59 -21.50
C LYS A 608 34.09 -41.85 -20.44
N PRO A 609 32.87 -41.31 -20.59
CA PRO A 609 31.78 -41.51 -19.64
C PRO A 609 31.47 -43.00 -19.39
N ASN A 610 31.47 -43.42 -18.12
CA ASN A 610 31.34 -44.83 -17.73
C ASN A 610 30.03 -45.48 -18.21
N GLN A 611 28.91 -44.74 -18.19
CA GLN A 611 27.61 -45.24 -18.66
C GLN A 611 27.65 -45.56 -20.16
N LEU A 612 28.20 -44.66 -20.96
CA LEU A 612 28.30 -44.83 -22.41
C LEU A 612 29.24 -45.99 -22.78
N VAL A 613 30.36 -46.13 -22.07
CA VAL A 613 31.29 -47.27 -22.25
C VAL A 613 30.65 -48.61 -21.91
N GLN A 614 29.91 -48.70 -20.79
CA GLN A 614 29.26 -49.94 -20.37
C GLN A 614 28.13 -50.35 -21.32
N THR A 615 27.27 -49.42 -21.72
CA THR A 615 26.17 -49.71 -22.64
C THR A 615 26.72 -50.14 -24.00
N VAL A 616 27.71 -49.43 -24.57
CA VAL A 616 28.31 -49.84 -25.87
C VAL A 616 29.02 -51.19 -25.77
N ARG A 617 29.67 -51.51 -24.65
CA ARG A 617 30.28 -52.82 -24.40
C ARG A 617 29.23 -53.95 -24.40
N MET A 618 28.09 -53.72 -23.74
CA MET A 618 26.97 -54.65 -23.69
C MET A 618 26.31 -54.81 -25.07
N MET A 619 26.04 -53.70 -25.77
CA MET A 619 25.43 -53.71 -27.10
C MET A 619 26.27 -54.48 -28.14
N ARG A 620 27.60 -54.35 -28.08
CA ARG A 620 28.55 -55.03 -28.99
C ARG A 620 28.96 -56.43 -28.55
N GLY A 621 28.53 -56.89 -27.36
CA GLY A 621 28.90 -58.20 -26.82
C GLY A 621 30.40 -58.40 -26.54
N ILE A 622 31.13 -57.32 -26.22
CA ILE A 622 32.58 -57.36 -25.97
C ILE A 622 32.83 -57.82 -24.53
N ARG A 623 33.39 -59.03 -24.38
CA ARG A 623 33.68 -59.64 -23.07
C ARG A 623 34.78 -58.94 -22.31
#